data_AF-A0A7W0LPU0-F1
#
_entry.id   AF-A0A7W0LPU0-F1
#
_cell.length_a   1.000
_cell.length_b   1.000
_cell.length_c   1.000
_cell.angle_alpha   90.00
_cell.angle_beta   90.00
_cell.angle_gamma   90.00
#
_symmetry.space_group_name_H-M   'P 1'
#
loop_
_entity.id
_entity.type
_entity.pdbx_description
1 polymer ?
#
loop_
_entity_poly.entity_id
_entity_poly.type
_entity_poly.pdbx_seq_one_letter_code
_entity_poly.pdbx_strand_id
1 'polypeptide(L)'
;MSDRTTATVLDTQSMFEATAGLPEQVFDAAERARGLDGLPDGERIEHVVVLGMGGSGVAGDVLLAAAGPFLPVPVVVTKGYTPPNFLGETSLVFAISFSGNTEETVEAASAAA
;
A
#
# COMPACT_ATOMS: atom_id res chain seq x y z
N MET A 1 -1.85 35.34 -13.04
CA MET A 1 -1.79 34.87 -11.63
C MET A 1 -3.20 34.47 -11.25
N SER A 2 -3.48 33.16 -11.14
CA SER A 2 -4.79 32.73 -10.63
C SER A 2 -4.91 33.11 -9.17
N ASP A 3 -6.07 33.62 -8.76
CA ASP A 3 -6.33 34.05 -7.38
C ASP A 3 -6.24 32.85 -6.44
N ARG A 4 -5.31 32.91 -5.49
CA ARG A 4 -5.05 31.82 -4.54
C ARG A 4 -6.23 31.62 -3.57
N THR A 5 -7.07 32.65 -3.41
CA THR A 5 -8.26 32.65 -2.56
C THR A 5 -9.37 31.76 -3.12
N THR A 6 -9.60 31.78 -4.43
CA THR A 6 -10.62 30.93 -5.08
C THR A 6 -10.20 29.47 -5.10
N ALA A 7 -8.90 29.18 -5.22
CA ALA A 7 -8.36 27.83 -5.14
C ALA A 7 -8.60 27.20 -3.74
N THR A 8 -8.41 27.96 -2.65
CA THR A 8 -8.66 27.46 -1.29
C THR A 8 -10.14 27.17 -1.01
N VAL A 9 -11.06 27.94 -1.60
CA VAL A 9 -12.51 27.70 -1.45
C VAL A 9 -12.95 26.41 -2.14
N LEU A 10 -12.28 26.02 -3.22
CA LEU A 10 -12.57 24.79 -3.96
C LEU A 10 -11.88 23.55 -3.37
N ASP A 11 -10.72 23.72 -2.73
CA ASP A 11 -9.93 22.63 -2.14
C ASP A 11 -10.22 22.44 -0.64
N THR A 12 -11.47 22.12 -0.32
CA THR A 12 -11.93 21.97 1.08
C THR A 12 -11.25 20.83 1.84
N GLN A 13 -10.58 19.92 1.13
CA GLN A 13 -9.85 18.78 1.71
C GLN A 13 -8.33 18.95 1.64
N SER A 14 -7.83 20.10 1.16
CA SER A 14 -6.40 20.38 1.02
C SER A 14 -5.66 19.36 0.14
N MET A 15 -6.33 18.84 -0.90
CA MET A 15 -5.79 17.88 -1.85
C MET A 15 -4.63 18.44 -2.67
N PHE A 16 -4.61 19.75 -2.95
CA PHE A 16 -3.46 20.37 -3.62
C PHE A 16 -2.21 20.30 -2.76
N GLU A 17 -2.33 20.59 -1.47
CA GLU A 17 -1.21 20.49 -0.52
C GLU A 17 -0.78 19.03 -0.35
N ALA A 18 -1.73 18.12 -0.14
CA ALA A 18 -1.45 16.68 -0.01
C ALA A 18 -0.73 16.11 -1.25
N THR A 19 -1.11 16.57 -2.45
CA THR A 19 -0.46 16.15 -3.70
C THR A 19 0.92 16.79 -3.86
N ALA A 20 1.06 18.08 -3.56
CA ALA A 20 2.33 18.80 -3.66
C ALA A 20 3.38 18.25 -2.68
N GLY A 21 2.96 17.79 -1.50
CA GLY A 21 3.81 17.19 -0.48
C GLY A 21 4.07 15.69 -0.64
N LEU A 22 3.75 15.09 -1.79
CA LEU A 22 4.02 13.67 -2.05
C LEU A 22 5.52 13.30 -1.91
N PRO A 23 6.50 14.10 -2.37
CA PRO A 23 7.91 13.76 -2.22
C PRO A 23 8.33 13.56 -0.76
N GLU A 24 7.89 14.46 0.13
CA GLU A 24 8.16 14.40 1.57
C GLU A 24 7.48 13.18 2.20
N GLN A 25 6.22 12.91 1.84
CA GLN A 25 5.51 11.71 2.31
C GLN A 25 6.23 10.41 1.92
N VAL A 26 6.77 10.33 0.70
CA VAL A 26 7.55 9.16 0.24
C VAL A 26 8.86 9.03 1.01
N PHE A 27 9.58 10.14 1.22
CA PHE A 27 10.81 10.13 2.01
C PHE A 27 10.56 9.66 3.45
N ASP A 28 9.56 10.22 4.11
CA ASP A 28 9.19 9.85 5.47
C ASP A 28 8.76 8.38 5.57
N ALA A 29 8.01 7.88 4.58
CA ALA A 29 7.61 6.47 4.52
C ALA A 29 8.84 5.56 4.38
N ALA A 30 9.81 5.92 3.52
CA ALA A 30 11.02 5.15 3.34
C ALA A 30 11.90 5.13 4.60
N GLU A 31 12.05 6.27 5.29
CA GLU A 31 12.80 6.36 6.55
C GLU A 31 12.13 5.54 7.66
N ARG A 32 10.80 5.59 7.78
CA ARG A 32 10.05 4.75 8.73
C ARG A 32 10.20 3.27 8.43
N ALA A 33 10.22 2.88 7.16
CA ALA A 33 10.36 1.48 6.75
C ALA A 33 11.76 0.92 7.05
N ARG A 34 12.82 1.75 7.02
CA ARG A 34 14.20 1.32 7.34
C ARG A 34 14.37 0.82 8.77
N GLY A 35 13.53 1.28 9.70
CA GLY A 35 13.56 0.90 11.11
C GLY A 35 12.57 -0.22 11.48
N LEU A 36 11.96 -0.90 10.49
CA LEU A 36 11.04 -2.00 10.76
C LEU A 36 11.82 -3.25 11.18
N ASP A 37 11.60 -3.67 12.43
CA ASP A 37 12.07 -4.94 12.97
C ASP A 37 10.96 -6.00 12.93
N GLY A 38 11.35 -7.27 13.08
CA GLY A 38 10.39 -8.38 13.24
C GLY A 38 9.74 -8.87 11.94
N LEU A 39 10.25 -8.44 10.78
CA LEU A 39 9.88 -9.05 9.50
C LEU A 39 10.39 -10.50 9.43
N PRO A 40 9.65 -11.39 8.74
CA PRO A 40 10.13 -12.74 8.51
C PRO A 40 11.40 -12.74 7.67
N ASP A 41 12.16 -13.82 7.80
CA ASP A 41 13.34 -14.09 6.99
C ASP A 41 12.97 -14.14 5.49
N GLY A 42 13.59 -13.25 4.71
CA GLY A 42 13.27 -13.08 3.30
C GLY A 42 13.51 -14.34 2.46
N GLU A 43 14.41 -15.23 2.88
CA GLU A 43 14.68 -16.50 2.17
C GLU A 43 13.53 -17.51 2.28
N ARG A 44 12.62 -17.34 3.24
CA ARG A 44 11.45 -18.22 3.44
C ARG A 44 10.20 -17.75 2.73
N ILE A 45 10.22 -16.53 2.19
CA ILE A 45 9.09 -15.95 1.49
C ILE A 45 9.10 -16.49 0.06
N GLU A 46 7.99 -17.08 -0.39
CA GLU A 46 7.85 -17.56 -1.78
C GLU A 46 6.97 -16.65 -2.63
N HIS A 47 6.16 -15.81 -2.01
CA HIS A 47 5.28 -14.86 -2.68
C HIS A 47 4.85 -13.74 -1.74
N VAL A 48 4.68 -12.55 -2.30
CA VAL A 48 4.14 -11.37 -1.60
C VAL A 48 2.73 -11.09 -2.10
N VAL A 49 1.80 -10.81 -1.20
CA VAL A 49 0.44 -10.41 -1.55
C VAL A 49 0.09 -9.07 -0.92
N VAL A 50 -0.44 -8.15 -1.71
CA VAL A 50 -0.94 -6.86 -1.25
C VAL A 50 -2.47 -6.87 -1.33
N LEU A 51 -3.14 -6.78 -0.18
CA LEU A 51 -4.58 -6.65 -0.06
C LEU A 51 -4.92 -5.17 0.13
N GLY A 52 -5.73 -4.58 -0.74
CA GLY A 52 -6.12 -3.18 -0.53
C GLY A 52 -7.03 -2.64 -1.62
N MET A 53 -8.05 -1.87 -1.23
CA MET A 53 -8.98 -1.23 -2.18
C MET A 53 -8.51 0.14 -2.63
N GLY A 54 -8.92 0.55 -3.84
CA GLY A 54 -8.69 1.89 -4.36
C GLY A 54 -7.22 2.32 -4.29
N GLY A 55 -6.96 3.50 -3.69
CA GLY A 55 -5.61 4.02 -3.49
C GLY A 55 -4.69 3.11 -2.67
N SER A 56 -5.23 2.32 -1.75
CA SER A 56 -4.44 1.35 -0.98
C SER A 56 -3.93 0.21 -1.87
N GLY A 57 -4.74 -0.22 -2.84
CA GLY A 57 -4.32 -1.18 -3.86
C GLY A 57 -3.29 -0.58 -4.84
N VAL A 58 -3.38 0.73 -5.11
CA VAL A 58 -2.39 1.45 -5.93
C VAL A 58 -0.99 1.42 -5.29
N ALA A 59 -0.88 1.36 -3.97
CA ALA A 59 0.42 1.17 -3.32
C ALA A 59 1.13 -0.13 -3.75
N GLY A 60 0.37 -1.21 -3.92
CA GLY A 60 0.87 -2.48 -4.49
C GLY A 60 1.30 -2.34 -5.95
N ASP A 61 0.54 -1.59 -6.75
CA ASP A 61 0.88 -1.30 -8.15
C ASP A 61 2.18 -0.49 -8.25
N VAL A 62 2.39 0.48 -7.35
CA VAL A 62 3.65 1.25 -7.24
C VAL A 62 4.82 0.34 -6.85
N LEU A 63 4.63 -0.57 -5.88
CA LEU A 63 5.64 -1.55 -5.49
C LEU A 63 6.05 -2.42 -6.69
N LEU A 64 5.10 -2.92 -7.46
CA LEU A 64 5.37 -3.68 -8.68
C LEU A 64 6.13 -2.85 -9.72
N ALA A 65 5.75 -1.60 -9.93
CA ALA A 65 6.42 -0.73 -10.89
C ALA A 65 7.86 -0.37 -10.47
N ALA A 66 8.10 -0.14 -9.18
CA ALA A 66 9.40 0.31 -8.67
C ALA A 66 10.38 -0.84 -8.40
N ALA A 67 9.89 -1.95 -7.84
CA ALA A 67 10.72 -3.05 -7.35
C ALA A 67 10.51 -4.35 -8.12
N GLY A 68 9.36 -4.54 -8.79
CA GLY A 68 8.98 -5.80 -9.46
C GLY A 68 10.08 -6.46 -10.30
N PRO A 69 10.83 -5.72 -11.15
CA PRO A 69 11.92 -6.30 -11.94
C PRO A 69 13.10 -6.88 -11.13
N PHE A 70 13.21 -6.52 -9.85
CA PHE A 70 14.32 -6.90 -8.97
C PHE A 70 13.88 -7.85 -7.84
N LEU A 71 12.58 -8.08 -7.68
CA LEU A 71 12.07 -8.95 -6.62
C LEU A 71 12.34 -10.42 -6.98
N PRO A 72 12.86 -11.22 -6.04
CA PRO A 72 13.16 -12.64 -6.28
C PRO A 72 11.90 -13.52 -6.28
N VAL A 73 10.76 -12.97 -5.88
CA VAL A 73 9.49 -13.68 -5.72
C VAL A 73 8.34 -12.91 -6.38
N PRO A 74 7.29 -13.59 -6.85
CA PRO A 74 6.13 -12.95 -7.42
C PRO A 74 5.39 -12.09 -6.37
N VAL A 75 4.78 -11.01 -6.86
CA VAL A 75 3.88 -10.17 -6.08
C VAL A 75 2.51 -10.13 -6.73
N VAL A 76 1.45 -10.31 -5.93
CA VAL A 76 0.06 -10.22 -6.38
C VAL A 76 -0.67 -9.13 -5.61
N VAL A 77 -1.34 -8.23 -6.34
CA VAL A 77 -2.18 -7.18 -5.74
C VAL A 77 -3.64 -7.61 -5.90
N THR A 78 -4.37 -7.69 -4.80
CA THR A 78 -5.80 -8.05 -4.80
C THR A 78 -6.66 -6.94 -4.22
N LYS A 79 -7.75 -6.63 -4.93
CA LYS A 79 -8.70 -5.57 -4.62
C LYS A 79 -10.09 -6.19 -4.44
N GLY A 80 -10.29 -6.94 -3.35
CA GLY A 80 -11.55 -7.65 -3.09
C GLY A 80 -11.62 -8.26 -1.69
N TYR A 81 -12.71 -8.99 -1.43
CA TYR A 81 -13.06 -9.54 -0.10
C TYR A 81 -12.32 -10.83 0.27
N THR A 82 -11.67 -11.49 -0.69
CA THR A 82 -11.03 -12.80 -0.48
C THR A 82 -9.57 -12.75 -0.92
N PRO A 83 -8.63 -13.31 -0.13
CA PRO A 83 -7.26 -13.45 -0.58
C PRO A 83 -7.12 -14.53 -1.67
N PRO A 84 -5.97 -14.60 -2.36
CA PRO A 84 -5.67 -15.71 -3.26
C PRO A 84 -5.63 -17.06 -2.52
N ASN A 85 -6.11 -18.13 -3.15
CA ASN A 85 -6.13 -19.47 -2.55
C ASN A 85 -4.75 -20.11 -2.34
N PHE A 86 -3.68 -19.52 -2.88
CA PHE A 86 -2.32 -20.04 -2.74
C PHE A 86 -1.60 -19.56 -1.48
N LEU A 87 -2.24 -18.72 -0.65
CA LEU A 87 -1.64 -18.27 0.61
C LEU A 87 -1.33 -19.45 1.53
N GLY A 88 -0.24 -19.34 2.30
CA GLY A 88 0.25 -20.33 3.24
C GLY A 88 1.40 -19.78 4.10
N GLU A 89 2.13 -20.67 4.77
CA GLU A 89 3.17 -20.31 5.74
C GLU A 89 4.37 -19.54 5.12
N THR A 90 4.54 -19.63 3.80
CA THR A 90 5.60 -18.95 3.03
C THR A 90 5.12 -17.64 2.37
N SER A 91 3.90 -17.19 2.65
CA SER A 91 3.36 -15.92 2.14
C SER A 91 3.74 -14.74 3.03
N LEU A 92 4.15 -13.63 2.41
CA LEU A 92 4.15 -12.32 3.09
C LEU A 92 2.95 -11.50 2.60
N VAL A 93 2.03 -11.16 3.51
CA VAL A 93 0.81 -10.41 3.19
C VAL A 93 0.88 -8.99 3.76
N PHE A 94 0.69 -8.00 2.91
CA PHE A 94 0.48 -6.60 3.29
C PHE A 94 -0.99 -6.22 3.09
N ALA A 95 -1.73 -6.03 4.18
CA ALA A 95 -3.08 -5.48 4.15
C ALA A 95 -3.02 -3.96 4.34
N ILE A 96 -3.47 -3.21 3.33
CA ILE A 96 -3.34 -1.74 3.28
C ILE A 96 -4.74 -1.13 3.23
N SER A 97 -5.05 -0.32 4.24
CA SER A 97 -6.26 0.51 4.28
C SER A 97 -5.93 1.86 4.88
N PHE A 98 -6.18 2.94 4.14
CA PHE A 98 -6.01 4.30 4.65
C PHE A 98 -6.89 4.58 5.88
N SER A 99 -8.14 4.10 5.88
CA SER A 99 -9.03 4.26 7.03
C SER A 99 -8.77 3.27 8.17
N GLY A 100 -8.03 2.19 7.91
CA GLY A 100 -7.89 1.05 8.81
C GLY A 100 -9.15 0.18 8.93
N ASN A 101 -10.22 0.51 8.21
CA ASN A 101 -11.53 -0.13 8.33
C ASN A 101 -12.18 -0.48 6.99
N THR A 102 -11.42 -0.45 5.89
CA THR A 102 -11.96 -0.88 4.58
C THR A 102 -12.43 -2.32 4.68
N GLU A 103 -13.74 -2.54 4.57
CA GLU A 103 -14.42 -3.82 4.80
C GLU A 103 -13.75 -4.95 4.01
N GLU A 104 -13.56 -4.76 2.70
CA GLU A 104 -12.90 -5.74 1.83
C GLU A 104 -11.51 -6.13 2.32
N THR A 105 -10.74 -5.14 2.74
CA THR A 105 -9.34 -5.35 3.14
C THR A 105 -9.27 -6.06 4.50
N VAL A 106 -10.16 -5.71 5.43
CA VAL A 106 -10.23 -6.34 6.75
C VAL A 106 -10.72 -7.79 6.64
N GLU A 107 -11.74 -8.04 5.83
CA GLU A 107 -12.25 -9.39 5.55
C GLU A 107 -11.18 -10.25 4.88
N ALA A 108 -10.53 -9.74 3.84
CA ALA A 108 -9.48 -10.48 3.14
C ALA A 108 -8.26 -10.75 4.03
N ALA A 109 -7.88 -9.78 4.88
CA ALA A 109 -6.78 -9.95 5.83
C ALA A 109 -7.11 -10.97 6.92
N SER A 110 -8.35 -10.96 7.42
CA SER A 110 -8.82 -11.93 8.43
C SER A 110 -8.86 -13.34 7.86
N ALA A 111 -9.23 -13.51 6.59
CA ALA A 111 -9.19 -14.81 5.91
C ALA A 111 -7.77 -15.27 5.54
N ALA A 112 -6.78 -14.37 5.56
CA ALA A 112 -5.38 -14.66 5.29
C ALA A 112 -4.54 -14.97 6.55
N ALA A 113 -5.08 -14.71 7.74
CA ALA A 113 -4.43 -14.93 9.04
C ALA A 113 -4.67 -16.34 9.58
#